data_AF-A0A1Z9LWR2-F1
#
_entry.id   AF-A0A1Z9LWR2-F1
#
_cell.length_a   1.000
_cell.length_b   1.000
_cell.length_c   1.000
_cell.angle_alpha   90.00
_cell.angle_beta   90.00
_cell.angle_gamma   90.00
#
_symmetry.space_group_name_H-M   'P 1'
#
loop_
_entity.id
_entity.type
_entity.pdbx_description
1 polymer ?
#
loop_
_entity_poly.entity_id
_entity_poly.type
_entity_poly.pdbx_seq_one_letter_code
_entity_poly.pdbx_strand_id
1 'polypeptide(L)'
;MKFYLIFLIIFIIIGYFLCEAHLKLYNVKDPKEVVIDEISGQFIAMLGCVQSEKSTYIFLSLLLSFVLFRFFDITKIGPIKRFENLPNGIGIMADDIVAGLFALVTQAAILTSLNQTIYIKTLWN
;
A
#
# COMPACT_ATOMS: atom_id res chain seq x y z
N MET A 1 -10.68 -7.98 -9.18
CA MET A 1 -9.40 -7.28 -9.39
C MET A 1 -9.52 -5.96 -10.17
N LYS A 2 -10.07 -5.92 -11.39
CA LYS A 2 -10.21 -4.67 -12.17
C LYS A 2 -10.91 -3.53 -11.40
N PHE A 3 -12.06 -3.80 -10.79
CA PHE A 3 -12.76 -2.82 -9.95
C PHE A 3 -11.93 -2.35 -8.74
N TYR A 4 -11.15 -3.24 -8.15
CA TYR A 4 -10.28 -2.91 -7.01
C TYR A 4 -9.14 -1.97 -7.43
N LEU A 5 -8.52 -2.21 -8.59
CA LEU A 5 -7.50 -1.31 -9.13
C LEU A 5 -8.06 0.07 -9.47
N ILE A 6 -9.24 0.12 -10.09
CA ILE A 6 -9.93 1.39 -10.38
C ILE A 6 -10.23 2.14 -9.07
N PHE A 7 -10.78 1.43 -8.09
CA PHE A 7 -11.03 1.98 -6.77
C PHE A 7 -9.75 2.50 -6.12
N LEU A 8 -8.66 1.73 -6.14
CA LEU A 8 -7.37 2.11 -5.56
C LEU A 8 -6.79 3.36 -6.21
N ILE A 9 -6.82 3.45 -7.54
CA ILE A 9 -6.34 4.62 -8.28
C ILE A 9 -7.17 5.85 -7.90
N ILE A 10 -8.50 5.74 -7.89
CA ILE A 10 -9.39 6.83 -7.49
C ILE A 10 -9.12 7.24 -6.04
N PHE A 11 -8.95 6.26 -5.13
CA PHE A 11 -8.70 6.48 -3.73
C PHE A 11 -7.38 7.24 -3.49
N ILE A 12 -6.30 6.86 -4.19
CA ILE A 12 -5.00 7.56 -4.12
C ILE A 12 -5.12 8.99 -4.66
N ILE A 13 -5.83 9.19 -5.79
CA ILE A 13 -6.04 10.53 -6.35
C ILE A 13 -6.78 11.43 -5.36
N ILE A 14 -7.86 10.92 -4.75
CA ILE A 14 -8.63 11.64 -3.73
C ILE A 14 -7.74 11.91 -2.51
N GLY A 15 -6.96 10.93 -2.06
CA GLY A 15 -6.03 11.06 -0.94
C GLY A 15 -5.04 12.19 -1.13
N TYR A 16 -4.41 12.25 -2.31
CA TYR A 16 -3.53 13.36 -2.67
C TYR A 16 -4.22 14.74 -2.53
N PHE A 17 -5.42 14.90 -3.10
CA PHE A 17 -6.14 16.18 -3.01
C PHE A 17 -6.54 16.53 -1.58
N LEU A 18 -6.88 15.54 -0.75
CA LEU A 18 -7.20 15.75 0.66
C LEU A 18 -5.96 16.16 1.46
N CYS A 19 -4.82 15.49 1.27
CA CYS A 19 -3.55 15.87 1.90
C CYS A 19 -3.12 17.28 1.48
N GLU A 20 -3.23 17.61 0.19
CA GLU A 20 -2.92 18.93 -0.36
C GLU A 20 -3.84 20.03 0.21
N ALA A 21 -5.15 19.74 0.34
CA ALA A 21 -6.10 20.66 0.95
C ALA A 21 -5.79 20.87 2.44
N HIS A 22 -5.47 19.79 3.17
CA HIS A 22 -5.11 19.86 4.58
C HIS A 22 -3.85 20.70 4.80
N LEU A 23 -2.79 20.46 4.03
CA LEU A 23 -1.55 21.23 4.05
C LEU A 23 -1.82 22.73 3.88
N LYS A 24 -2.71 23.11 2.94
CA LYS A 24 -3.05 24.51 2.68
C LYS A 24 -3.86 25.16 3.80
N LEU A 25 -4.75 24.41 4.44
CA LEU A 25 -5.64 24.92 5.49
C LEU A 25 -4.92 25.10 6.83
N TYR A 26 -4.10 24.12 7.21
CA TYR A 26 -3.52 24.06 8.54
C TYR A 26 -2.03 24.43 8.57
N ASN A 27 -1.36 24.49 7.41
CA ASN A 27 0.07 24.77 7.28
C ASN A 27 0.96 23.84 8.13
N VAL A 28 0.46 22.65 8.45
CA VAL A 28 1.16 21.58 9.17
C VAL A 28 1.65 20.57 8.16
N LYS A 29 2.96 20.32 8.13
CA LYS A 29 3.55 19.25 7.33
C LYS A 29 3.25 17.90 8.01
N ASP A 30 2.69 16.98 7.24
CA ASP A 30 2.44 15.58 7.64
C ASP A 30 1.61 15.41 8.94
N PRO A 31 0.30 15.72 8.86
CA PRO A 31 -0.62 15.63 10.00
C PRO A 31 -0.92 14.18 10.37
N LYS A 32 -0.63 13.79 11.61
CA LYS A 32 -0.84 12.41 12.12
C LYS A 32 -2.30 11.96 12.13
N GLU A 33 -3.24 12.90 12.07
CA GLU A 33 -4.67 12.65 12.00
C GLU A 33 -5.16 12.26 10.60
N VAL A 34 -4.35 12.51 9.56
CA VAL A 34 -4.65 12.10 8.18
C VAL A 34 -3.93 10.79 7.91
N VAL A 35 -4.70 9.72 7.72
CA VAL A 35 -4.17 8.34 7.56
C VAL A 35 -4.51 7.75 6.18
N ILE A 36 -4.82 8.61 5.20
CA ILE A 36 -5.27 8.16 3.88
C ILE A 36 -4.13 7.60 3.03
N ASP A 37 -2.92 8.09 3.26
CA ASP A 37 -1.64 7.53 2.84
C ASP A 37 -1.44 6.11 3.40
N GLU A 38 -1.58 5.91 4.71
CA GLU A 38 -1.41 4.60 5.35
C GLU A 38 -2.42 3.58 4.79
N ILE A 39 -3.68 3.99 4.63
CA ILE A 39 -4.74 3.15 4.04
C ILE A 39 -4.43 2.83 2.57
N SER A 40 -3.91 3.80 1.82
CA SER A 40 -3.51 3.60 0.42
C SER A 40 -2.37 2.58 0.30
N GLY A 41 -1.34 2.71 1.14
CA GLY A 41 -0.23 1.76 1.22
C GLY A 41 -0.69 0.35 1.58
N GLN A 42 -1.59 0.23 2.57
CA GLN A 42 -2.19 -1.04 2.96
C GLN A 42 -3.00 -1.69 1.81
N PHE A 43 -3.78 -0.92 1.06
CA PHE A 43 -4.51 -1.44 -0.11
C PHE A 43 -3.56 -1.90 -1.22
N ILE A 44 -2.45 -1.20 -1.44
CA ILE A 44 -1.42 -1.66 -2.39
C ILE A 44 -0.84 -3.01 -1.92
N ALA A 45 -0.49 -3.15 -0.64
CA ALA A 45 0.04 -4.41 -0.10
C ALA A 45 -0.94 -5.57 -0.30
N MET A 46 -2.25 -5.32 -0.12
CA MET A 46 -3.30 -6.31 -0.30
C MET A 46 -3.44 -6.83 -1.74
N LEU A 47 -2.91 -6.15 -2.76
CA LEU A 47 -2.84 -6.69 -4.13
C LEU A 47 -2.05 -8.01 -4.19
N GLY A 48 -1.16 -8.25 -3.23
CA GLY A 48 -0.35 -9.46 -3.12
C GLY A 48 -1.09 -10.64 -2.48
N CYS A 49 -2.36 -10.47 -2.10
CA CYS A 49 -3.14 -11.57 -1.53
C CYS A 49 -3.31 -12.71 -2.54
N VAL A 50 -3.60 -13.91 -2.04
CA VAL A 50 -3.77 -15.10 -2.88
C VAL A 50 -5.23 -15.47 -3.03
N GLN A 51 -5.57 -16.03 -4.19
CA GLN A 51 -6.84 -16.71 -4.37
C GLN A 51 -6.60 -18.19 -4.07
N SER A 52 -7.09 -18.65 -2.91
CA SER A 52 -6.92 -20.03 -2.47
C SER A 52 -8.25 -20.56 -1.96
N GLU A 53 -8.57 -21.81 -2.25
CA GLU A 53 -9.75 -22.49 -1.68
C GLU A 53 -9.59 -22.73 -0.17
N LYS A 54 -8.34 -22.75 0.32
CA LYS A 54 -8.04 -22.91 1.73
C LYS A 54 -8.06 -21.56 2.43
N SER A 55 -9.03 -21.38 3.33
CA SER A 55 -9.17 -20.15 4.13
C SER A 55 -7.88 -19.79 4.88
N THR A 56 -7.07 -20.76 5.29
CA THR A 56 -5.78 -20.54 5.95
C THR A 56 -4.84 -19.66 5.12
N TYR A 57 -4.75 -19.86 3.81
CA TYR A 57 -3.86 -19.06 2.95
C TYR A 57 -4.42 -17.66 2.70
N ILE A 58 -5.74 -17.51 2.66
CA ILE A 58 -6.39 -16.19 2.60
C ILE A 58 -6.03 -15.39 3.86
N PHE A 59 -6.27 -15.95 5.05
CA PHE A 59 -5.93 -15.29 6.33
C PHE A 59 -4.44 -14.99 6.45
N LEU A 60 -3.57 -15.94 6.06
CA LEU A 60 -2.12 -15.73 6.06
C LEU A 60 -1.74 -14.56 5.15
N SER A 61 -2.33 -14.46 3.96
CA SER A 61 -1.99 -13.38 3.02
C SER A 61 -2.48 -12.01 3.48
N LEU A 62 -3.63 -11.93 4.15
CA LEU A 62 -4.11 -10.70 4.77
C LEU A 62 -3.20 -10.27 5.92
N LEU A 63 -2.84 -11.21 6.81
CA LEU A 63 -1.92 -10.94 7.91
C LEU A 63 -0.54 -10.51 7.39
N LEU A 64 -0.01 -11.18 6.38
CA LEU A 64 1.26 -10.80 5.75
C LEU A 64 1.18 -9.39 5.16
N SER A 65 0.09 -9.04 4.46
CA SER A 65 -0.04 -7.70 3.88
C SER A 65 0.03 -6.61 4.93
N PHE A 66 -0.66 -6.81 6.05
CA PHE A 66 -0.68 -5.88 7.18
C PHE A 66 0.70 -5.77 7.84
N VAL A 67 1.31 -6.91 8.19
CA VAL A 67 2.59 -6.92 8.92
C VAL A 67 3.72 -6.38 8.05
N LEU A 68 3.79 -6.78 6.78
CA LEU A 68 4.83 -6.31 5.86
C LEU A 68 4.67 -4.82 5.55
N PHE A 69 3.44 -4.35 5.31
CA PHE A 69 3.19 -2.92 5.12
C PHE A 69 3.69 -2.12 6.32
N ARG A 70 3.23 -2.46 7.54
CA ARG A 70 3.66 -1.74 8.75
C ARG A 70 5.16 -1.85 9.00
N PHE A 71 5.79 -2.97 8.67
CA PHE A 71 7.24 -3.09 8.74
C PHE A 71 7.92 -2.06 7.82
N PHE A 72 7.50 -1.95 6.55
CA PHE A 72 8.12 -1.02 5.60
C PHE A 72 7.79 0.44 5.88
N ASP A 73 6.55 0.74 6.27
CA ASP A 73 6.09 2.08 6.68
C ASP A 73 6.86 2.57 7.93
N ILE A 74 6.95 1.76 9.00
CA ILE A 74 7.64 2.17 10.24
C ILE A 74 9.16 2.28 10.03
N THR A 75 9.77 1.34 9.32
CA THR A 75 11.23 1.32 9.17
C THR A 75 11.74 2.26 8.08
N LYS A 76 10.89 2.60 7.11
CA LYS A 76 11.21 3.38 5.90
C LYS A 76 12.52 2.95 5.24
N ILE A 77 12.77 1.63 5.21
CA ILE A 77 14.07 1.10 4.80
C ILE A 77 14.34 1.33 3.30
N GLY A 78 15.61 1.60 2.97
CA GLY A 78 16.04 1.76 1.58
C GLY A 78 15.54 3.07 0.94
N PRO A 79 14.92 3.03 -0.26
CA PRO A 79 14.52 4.24 -0.97
C PRO A 79 13.26 4.89 -0.39
N ILE A 80 12.48 4.21 0.45
CA ILE A 80 11.20 4.70 1.01
C ILE A 80 11.39 6.07 1.67
N LYS A 81 12.39 6.18 2.55
CA LYS A 81 12.73 7.44 3.25
C LYS A 81 13.04 8.62 2.32
N ARG A 82 13.41 8.38 1.06
CA ARG A 82 13.69 9.47 0.11
C ARG A 82 12.40 10.16 -0.34
N PHE A 83 11.28 9.44 -0.38
CA PHE A 83 9.99 9.95 -0.85
C PHE A 83 9.34 10.94 0.12
N GLU A 84 9.64 10.86 1.42
CA GLU A 84 9.24 11.87 2.43
C GLU A 84 9.74 13.29 2.09
N ASN A 85 10.84 13.40 1.32
CA ASN A 85 11.41 14.70 0.98
C ASN A 85 10.72 15.36 -0.22
N LEU A 86 9.76 14.68 -0.86
CA LEU A 86 8.98 15.27 -1.93
C LEU A 86 8.07 16.38 -1.38
N PRO A 87 7.84 17.45 -2.14
CA PRO A 87 7.04 18.57 -1.66
C PRO A 87 5.55 18.22 -1.57
N ASN A 88 4.88 18.86 -0.62
CA ASN A 88 3.42 18.94 -0.49
C ASN A 88 2.72 17.58 -0.34
N GLY A 89 1.46 17.48 -0.78
CA GLY A 89 0.67 16.25 -0.63
C GLY A 89 1.26 15.03 -1.34
N ILE A 90 2.18 15.24 -2.29
CA ILE A 90 2.90 14.14 -2.96
C ILE A 90 3.83 13.45 -1.96
N GLY A 91 4.58 14.20 -1.15
CA GLY A 91 5.49 13.62 -0.17
C GLY A 91 4.79 12.79 0.89
N ILE A 92 3.62 13.26 1.35
CA ILE A 92 2.77 12.57 2.33
C ILE A 92 2.26 11.23 1.77
N MET A 93 1.80 11.20 0.52
CA MET A 93 1.28 9.96 -0.06
C MET A 93 2.38 8.99 -0.52
N ALA A 94 3.53 9.51 -0.96
CA ALA A 94 4.48 8.73 -1.76
C ALA A 94 5.28 7.71 -0.96
N ASP A 95 5.70 8.01 0.26
CA ASP A 95 6.46 7.07 1.08
C ASP A 95 5.63 5.84 1.48
N ASP A 96 4.36 6.03 1.86
CA ASP A 96 3.42 4.93 2.16
C ASP A 96 3.03 4.13 0.92
N ILE A 97 2.83 4.79 -0.23
CA ILE A 97 2.60 4.10 -1.50
C ILE A 97 3.80 3.20 -1.82
N VAL A 98 5.02 3.70 -1.64
CA VAL A 98 6.24 2.92 -1.90
C VAL A 98 6.42 1.81 -0.87
N ALA A 99 6.10 2.06 0.41
CA ALA A 99 6.08 1.01 1.45
C ALA A 99 5.08 -0.11 1.09
N GLY A 100 3.88 0.27 0.62
CA GLY A 100 2.88 -0.67 0.11
C GLY A 100 3.38 -1.50 -1.08
N LEU A 101 4.10 -0.89 -2.02
CA LEU A 101 4.71 -1.61 -3.15
C LEU A 101 5.81 -2.60 -2.70
N PHE A 102 6.63 -2.22 -1.72
CA PHE A 102 7.63 -3.12 -1.13
C PHE A 102 6.98 -4.29 -0.42
N ALA A 103 5.91 -4.04 0.34
CA ALA A 103 5.11 -5.07 0.99
C ALA A 103 4.48 -6.02 -0.05
N LEU A 104 3.90 -5.48 -1.11
CA LEU A 104 3.33 -6.24 -2.23
C LEU A 104 4.34 -7.21 -2.84
N VAL A 105 5.52 -6.72 -3.24
CA VAL A 105 6.56 -7.53 -3.88
C VAL A 105 7.10 -8.59 -2.92
N THR A 106 7.32 -8.23 -1.66
CA THR A 106 7.83 -9.15 -0.63
C THR A 106 6.82 -10.25 -0.34
N GLN A 107 5.55 -9.90 -0.16
CA GLN A 107 4.47 -10.86 0.02
C GLN A 107 4.34 -11.80 -1.19
N ALA A 108 4.38 -11.24 -2.39
CA ALA A 108 4.33 -12.00 -3.63
C ALA A 108 5.45 -13.05 -3.69
N ALA A 109 6.68 -12.67 -3.33
CA ALA A 109 7.81 -13.59 -3.28
C ALA A 109 7.60 -14.72 -2.25
N ILE A 110 7.17 -14.39 -1.04
CA ILE A 110 6.89 -15.37 0.03
C ILE A 110 5.81 -16.35 -0.43
N LEU A 111 4.66 -15.87 -0.88
CA LEU A 111 3.53 -16.74 -1.24
C LEU A 111 3.83 -17.59 -2.49
N THR A 112 4.57 -17.05 -3.45
CA THR A 112 5.05 -17.83 -4.60
C THR A 112 5.99 -18.95 -4.17
N SER A 113 6.89 -18.71 -3.20
CA SER A 113 7.77 -19.76 -2.65
C SER A 113 7.01 -20.89 -1.94
N LEU A 114 5.79 -20.62 -1.48
CA LEU A 114 4.86 -21.58 -0.88
C LEU A 114 3.93 -22.24 -1.94
N ASN A 115 4.28 -22.13 -3.23
CA ASN A 115 3.47 -22.60 -4.36
C ASN A 115 2.03 -22.07 -4.37
N GLN A 116 1.79 -20.86 -3.84
CA GLN A 116 0.48 -20.20 -3.92
C GLN A 116 0.41 -19.27 -5.13
N THR A 117 -0.77 -19.18 -5.75
CA THR A 117 -1.02 -18.28 -6.88
C THR A 117 -1.53 -16.93 -6.38
N ILE A 118 -0.78 -15.87 -6.66
CA ILE A 118 -1.15 -14.48 -6.30
C ILE A 118 -2.30 -14.01 -7.20
N TYR A 119 -3.19 -13.19 -6.63
CA TYR A 119 -4.39 -12.67 -7.29
C TYR A 119 -4.10 -11.80 -8.54
N ILE A 120 -2.90 -11.24 -8.68
CA ILE A 120 -2.52 -10.44 -9.86
C ILE A 120 -2.38 -11.33 -11.11
N LYS A 121 -1.98 -12.60 -10.95
CA LYS A 121 -1.71 -13.52 -12.07
C LYS A 121 -2.99 -13.89 -12.84
N THR A 122 -4.17 -13.78 -12.22
CA THR A 122 -5.47 -14.00 -12.87
C THR A 122 -5.96 -12.81 -13.71
N LEU A 123 -5.19 -11.73 -13.84
CA LEU A 123 -5.54 -10.62 -14.75
C LEU A 123 -5.29 -10.93 -16.24
N TRP A 124 -4.48 -11.95 -16.51
CA TRP A 124 -4.01 -12.31 -17.86
C TRP A 124 -4.56 -13.66 -18.36
N ASN A 125 -5.42 -14.28 -17.55
CA ASN A 125 -6.22 -15.45 -17.91
C ASN A 125 -7.68 -15.03 -18.12
#